data_AF-A0A2E8IF61-F1
#
_entry.id   AF-A0A2E8IF61-F1
#
_cell.length_a   1.000
_cell.length_b   1.000
_cell.length_c   1.000
_cell.angle_alpha   90.00
_cell.angle_beta   90.00
_cell.angle_gamma   90.00
#
_symmetry.space_group_name_H-M   'P 1'
#
loop_
_entity.id
_entity.type
_entity.pdbx_description
1 polymer ?
#
loop_
_entity_poly.entity_id
_entity_poly.type
_entity_poly.pdbx_seq_one_letter_code
_entity_poly.pdbx_strand_id
1 'polypeptide(L)'
;MMKNKTLSLTRKIQLKVDLPTYEERKEAIGKLYQWQNRCFKAANIIVTHLYCQEMIKEFFYLTEDIQYKLADQKKDESGILNRSRINTTYRVIADRFKGEIPMEILSNLNRNLESSFNKNKPKYWKGERSLKNFRRDIGFPFPARCMWGFKHDPERNAFCFRLFQIPFCTYLGRDFSDKRDLLHRAVNGEVRLRTSEIKLTNTKIFWLAVFDIKQEQHVLKPEVVAEASLSLEHPISVKVGSNRLNIGTKEEFLYRRLAIQAARKRALAGTVNSRGGHGRTRKLKAVEKYKDKETKYVNQRLHVYSRRLIDFCVK
;
A
#
# COMPACT_ATOMS: atom_id res chain seq x y z
N MET A 1 1.73 21.28 -25.68
CA MET A 1 2.16 21.17 -24.27
C MET A 1 2.09 19.73 -23.81
N MET A 2 3.22 19.02 -23.70
CA MET A 2 3.25 17.69 -23.10
C MET A 2 2.88 17.81 -21.62
N LYS A 3 1.74 17.23 -21.20
CA LYS A 3 1.39 17.15 -19.78
C LYS A 3 2.50 16.38 -19.06
N ASN A 4 3.21 17.05 -18.14
CA ASN A 4 4.16 16.40 -17.26
C ASN A 4 3.42 15.29 -16.49
N LYS A 5 3.68 14.03 -16.86
CA LYS A 5 3.11 12.88 -16.16
C LYS A 5 3.66 12.87 -14.74
N THR A 6 2.77 12.79 -13.76
CA THR A 6 3.13 12.68 -12.34
C THR A 6 3.01 11.23 -11.90
N LEU A 7 4.03 10.72 -11.23
CA LEU A 7 4.08 9.40 -10.64
C LEU A 7 3.84 9.51 -9.14
N SER A 8 2.97 8.65 -8.61
CA SER A 8 2.76 8.55 -7.17
C SER A 8 3.77 7.58 -6.55
N LEU A 9 4.65 8.08 -5.68
CA LEU A 9 5.61 7.27 -4.95
C LEU A 9 5.15 7.11 -3.50
N THR A 10 5.03 5.87 -3.03
CA THR A 10 4.70 5.60 -1.61
C THR A 10 5.94 5.22 -0.83
N ARG A 11 6.20 5.89 0.30
CA ARG A 11 7.28 5.56 1.24
C ARG A 11 6.72 5.24 2.61
N LYS A 12 7.18 4.12 3.18
CA LYS A 12 6.90 3.71 4.55
C LYS A 12 7.89 4.37 5.51
N ILE A 13 7.37 5.25 6.36
CA ILE A 13 8.11 6.03 7.36
C ILE A 13 7.55 5.66 8.74
N GLN A 14 8.42 5.48 9.73
CA GLN A 14 7.98 5.22 11.09
C GLN A 14 7.66 6.55 11.78
N LEU A 15 6.57 6.60 12.55
CA LEU A 15 6.19 7.75 13.38
C LEU A 15 6.30 7.42 14.87
N LYS A 16 6.48 8.47 15.66
CA LYS A 16 6.33 8.50 17.11
C LYS A 16 5.36 9.61 17.49
N VAL A 17 4.52 9.39 18.50
CA VAL A 17 3.69 10.46 19.07
C VAL A 17 4.60 11.39 19.87
N ASP A 18 4.51 12.69 19.63
CA ASP A 18 5.40 13.70 20.25
C ASP A 18 4.68 14.45 21.39
N LEU A 19 4.41 13.72 22.46
CA LEU A 19 3.79 14.26 23.69
C LEU A 19 4.74 14.04 24.87
N PRO A 20 4.87 14.97 25.82
CA PRO A 20 5.83 14.82 26.92
C PRO A 20 5.47 13.66 27.85
N THR A 21 4.19 13.49 28.17
CA THR A 21 3.72 12.59 29.22
C THR A 21 3.37 11.20 28.69
N TYR A 22 3.69 10.15 29.45
CA TYR A 22 3.35 8.77 29.07
C TYR A 22 1.85 8.52 28.95
N GLU A 23 1.05 9.07 29.87
CA GLU A 23 -0.40 8.91 29.89
C GLU A 23 -1.06 9.52 28.64
N GLU A 24 -0.68 10.74 28.28
CA GLU A 24 -1.14 11.41 27.06
C GLU A 24 -0.75 10.63 25.80
N ARG A 25 0.48 10.08 25.75
CA ARG A 25 0.91 9.21 24.64
C ARG A 25 0.02 7.96 24.55
N LYS A 26 -0.29 7.33 25.69
CA LYS A 26 -1.14 6.13 25.75
C LYS A 26 -2.56 6.44 25.28
N GLU A 27 -3.13 7.56 25.70
CA GLU A 27 -4.45 8.00 25.26
C GLU A 27 -4.50 8.30 23.76
N ALA A 28 -3.50 9.03 23.24
CA ALA A 28 -3.37 9.32 21.81
C ALA A 28 -3.26 8.03 20.99
N ILE A 29 -2.40 7.08 21.41
CA ILE A 29 -2.28 5.78 20.75
C ILE A 29 -3.60 5.00 20.82
N GLY A 30 -4.32 5.06 21.96
CA GLY A 30 -5.65 4.48 22.12
C GLY A 30 -6.64 5.03 21.10
N LYS A 31 -6.70 6.35 20.91
CA LYS A 31 -7.52 7.01 19.88
C LYS A 31 -7.16 6.53 18.47
N LEU A 32 -5.87 6.39 18.15
CA LEU A 32 -5.44 5.87 16.85
C LEU A 32 -5.93 4.43 16.61
N TYR A 33 -5.83 3.57 17.62
CA TYR A 33 -6.36 2.20 17.53
C TYR A 33 -7.88 2.18 17.41
N GLN A 34 -8.59 3.07 18.11
CA GLN A 34 -10.03 3.24 17.95
C GLN A 34 -10.38 3.64 16.51
N TRP A 35 -9.67 4.61 15.92
CA TRP A 35 -9.87 5.02 14.53
C TRP A 35 -9.58 3.89 13.54
N GLN A 36 -8.49 3.14 13.73
CA GLN A 36 -8.19 1.96 12.94
C GLN A 36 -9.31 0.91 13.04
N ASN A 37 -9.82 0.70 14.26
CA ASN A 37 -10.90 -0.23 14.54
C ASN A 37 -12.20 0.18 13.81
N ARG A 38 -12.56 1.47 13.85
CA ARG A 38 -13.72 1.99 13.11
C ARG A 38 -13.51 1.93 11.60
N CYS A 39 -12.29 2.19 11.12
CA CYS A 39 -11.95 2.06 9.71
C CYS A 39 -12.10 0.63 9.18
N PHE A 40 -11.68 -0.40 9.93
CA PHE A 40 -11.87 -1.78 9.48
C PHE A 40 -13.36 -2.11 9.33
N LYS A 41 -14.19 -1.73 10.33
CA LYS A 41 -15.63 -1.98 10.30
C LYS A 41 -16.26 -1.24 9.14
N ALA A 42 -15.96 0.05 8.99
CA ALA A 42 -16.44 0.86 7.88
C ALA A 42 -16.02 0.28 6.52
N ALA A 43 -14.76 -0.14 6.37
CA ALA A 43 -14.25 -0.70 5.12
C ALA A 43 -15.01 -1.96 4.68
N ASN A 44 -15.26 -2.89 5.60
CA ASN A 44 -16.05 -4.08 5.31
C ASN A 44 -17.50 -3.74 4.98
N ILE A 45 -18.12 -2.83 5.73
CA ILE A 45 -19.48 -2.33 5.44
C ILE A 45 -19.55 -1.73 4.03
N ILE A 46 -18.59 -0.87 3.67
CA ILE A 46 -18.53 -0.20 2.35
C ILE A 46 -18.47 -1.24 1.23
N VAL A 47 -17.55 -2.20 1.30
CA VAL A 47 -17.40 -3.20 0.23
C VAL A 47 -18.64 -4.08 0.12
N THR A 48 -19.23 -4.51 1.24
CA THR A 48 -20.48 -5.27 1.23
C THR A 48 -21.61 -4.46 0.60
N HIS A 49 -21.78 -3.19 0.97
CA HIS A 49 -22.82 -2.34 0.38
C HIS A 49 -22.58 -2.10 -1.11
N LEU A 50 -21.34 -1.87 -1.54
CA LEU A 50 -21.02 -1.68 -2.96
C LEU A 50 -21.34 -2.94 -3.79
N TYR A 51 -21.11 -4.13 -3.21
CA TYR A 51 -21.45 -5.39 -3.84
C TYR A 51 -22.95 -5.63 -3.89
N CYS A 52 -23.64 -5.50 -2.75
CA CYS A 52 -25.10 -5.63 -2.68
C CYS A 52 -25.79 -4.67 -3.64
N GLN A 53 -25.33 -3.42 -3.72
CA GLN A 53 -25.84 -2.46 -4.70
C GLN A 53 -25.77 -3.04 -6.11
N GLU A 54 -24.63 -3.56 -6.57
CA GLU A 54 -24.52 -4.16 -7.91
C GLU A 54 -25.43 -5.38 -8.10
N MET A 55 -25.49 -6.26 -7.10
CA MET A 55 -26.25 -7.52 -7.20
C MET A 55 -27.76 -7.33 -7.13
N ILE A 56 -28.25 -6.24 -6.52
CA ILE A 56 -29.69 -5.92 -6.48
C ILE A 56 -30.29 -5.87 -7.90
N LYS A 57 -29.52 -5.47 -8.91
CA LYS A 57 -29.95 -5.49 -10.32
C LYS A 57 -30.17 -6.89 -10.88
N GLU A 58 -29.54 -7.90 -10.29
CA GLU A 58 -29.61 -9.29 -10.74
C GLU A 58 -30.63 -10.11 -9.93
N PHE A 59 -31.21 -9.52 -8.87
CA PHE A 59 -32.23 -10.18 -8.06
C PHE A 59 -33.59 -10.12 -8.75
N PHE A 60 -33.76 -10.91 -9.80
CA PHE A 60 -34.99 -11.05 -10.60
C PHE A 60 -36.21 -11.53 -9.81
N TYR A 61 -35.99 -12.05 -8.59
CA TYR A 61 -37.03 -12.51 -7.66
C TYR A 61 -37.51 -11.41 -6.70
N LEU A 62 -37.06 -10.17 -6.89
CA LEU A 62 -37.59 -8.99 -6.23
C LEU A 62 -38.72 -8.38 -7.10
N THR A 63 -39.85 -8.01 -6.50
CA THR A 63 -41.06 -7.53 -7.18
C THR A 63 -40.87 -6.18 -7.91
N GLU A 64 -41.72 -5.92 -8.91
CA GLU A 64 -41.64 -4.80 -9.87
C GLU A 64 -41.69 -3.38 -9.27
N ASP A 65 -42.11 -3.21 -8.01
CA ASP A 65 -42.01 -1.92 -7.30
C ASP A 65 -40.56 -1.49 -7.02
N ILE A 66 -39.57 -2.33 -7.34
CA ILE A 66 -38.15 -2.10 -7.13
C ILE A 66 -37.51 -1.66 -8.45
N GLN A 67 -37.38 -0.34 -8.60
CA GLN A 67 -36.84 0.34 -9.80
C GLN A 67 -35.51 -0.28 -10.29
N TYR A 68 -35.28 -0.37 -11.59
CA TYR A 68 -34.25 -1.27 -12.16
C TYR A 68 -32.85 -0.66 -12.35
N LYS A 69 -32.63 0.64 -12.02
CA LYS A 69 -31.32 1.28 -12.18
C LYS A 69 -30.74 1.79 -10.87
N LEU A 70 -29.47 1.44 -10.62
CA LEU A 70 -28.63 2.03 -9.56
C LEU A 70 -28.15 3.44 -9.97
N ALA A 71 -29.10 4.33 -10.18
CA ALA A 71 -28.88 5.74 -10.44
C ALA A 71 -29.53 6.58 -9.34
N ASP A 72 -29.08 7.83 -9.23
CA ASP A 72 -29.75 8.81 -8.39
C ASP A 72 -31.11 9.14 -9.04
N GLN A 73 -32.22 9.03 -8.30
CA GLN A 73 -33.56 9.32 -8.79
C GLN A 73 -33.68 10.74 -9.38
N LYS A 74 -32.88 11.69 -8.85
CA LYS A 74 -32.81 13.06 -9.38
C LYS A 74 -32.08 13.18 -10.72
N LYS A 75 -31.36 12.13 -11.14
CA LYS A 75 -30.57 12.08 -12.39
C LYS A 75 -31.16 11.13 -13.43
N ASP A 76 -31.90 10.11 -13.00
CA ASP A 76 -32.61 9.15 -13.85
C ASP A 76 -33.89 8.76 -13.10
N GLU A 77 -35.05 8.96 -13.71
CA GLU A 77 -36.36 8.66 -13.11
C GLU A 77 -36.51 7.18 -12.72
N SER A 78 -35.73 6.29 -13.36
CA SER A 78 -35.65 4.85 -13.05
C SER A 78 -34.63 4.50 -11.95
N GLY A 79 -34.09 5.50 -11.24
CA GLY A 79 -33.03 5.37 -10.24
C GLY A 79 -33.52 5.01 -8.82
N ILE A 80 -33.06 3.87 -8.28
CA ILE A 80 -33.40 3.38 -6.91
C ILE A 80 -32.86 4.28 -5.80
N LEU A 81 -31.75 4.99 -6.05
CA LEU A 81 -31.07 5.70 -4.99
C LEU A 81 -31.62 7.11 -4.86
N ASN A 82 -31.93 7.54 -3.65
CA ASN A 82 -32.30 8.94 -3.40
C ASN A 82 -31.15 9.96 -3.68
N ARG A 83 -29.92 9.46 -3.92
CA ARG A 83 -28.67 10.21 -4.10
C ARG A 83 -27.63 9.40 -4.88
N SER A 84 -26.51 10.04 -5.26
CA SER A 84 -25.36 9.35 -5.87
C SER A 84 -24.84 8.16 -5.05
N ARG A 85 -24.37 7.12 -5.76
CA ARG A 85 -23.84 5.87 -5.18
C ARG A 85 -22.72 6.08 -4.15
N ILE A 86 -21.84 7.05 -4.38
CA ILE A 86 -20.75 7.40 -3.46
C ILE A 86 -21.31 7.94 -2.14
N ASN A 87 -22.35 8.76 -2.24
CA ASN A 87 -22.94 9.44 -1.11
C ASN A 87 -23.78 8.48 -0.25
N THR A 88 -24.40 7.45 -0.86
CA THR A 88 -25.17 6.46 -0.10
C THR A 88 -24.28 5.62 0.82
N THR A 89 -23.16 5.09 0.31
CA THR A 89 -22.22 4.33 1.15
C THR A 89 -21.55 5.21 2.20
N TYR A 90 -21.20 6.46 1.86
CA TYR A 90 -20.66 7.43 2.81
C TYR A 90 -21.64 7.74 3.94
N ARG A 91 -22.94 7.88 3.65
CA ARG A 91 -23.94 8.20 4.67
C ARG A 91 -24.13 7.05 5.66
N VAL A 92 -24.17 5.81 5.18
CA VAL A 92 -24.25 4.61 6.04
C VAL A 92 -23.11 4.56 7.05
N ILE A 93 -21.88 4.84 6.62
CA ILE A 93 -20.74 4.88 7.54
C ILE A 93 -20.70 6.15 8.40
N ALA A 94 -21.12 7.29 7.84
CA ALA A 94 -21.16 8.56 8.54
C ALA A 94 -22.11 8.48 9.74
N ASP A 95 -23.35 8.05 9.52
CA ASP A 95 -24.37 7.96 10.57
C ASP A 95 -23.96 6.95 11.65
N ARG A 96 -23.24 5.88 11.27
CA ARG A 96 -22.81 4.83 12.21
C ARG A 96 -21.60 5.19 13.07
N PHE A 97 -20.70 6.03 12.56
CA PHE A 97 -19.42 6.33 13.21
C PHE A 97 -19.21 7.82 13.49
N LYS A 98 -20.27 8.64 13.36
CA LYS A 98 -20.24 10.08 13.66
C LYS A 98 -19.75 10.31 15.09
N GLY A 99 -18.80 11.23 15.25
CA GLY A 99 -18.22 11.58 16.56
C GLY A 99 -17.14 10.63 17.07
N GLU A 100 -17.02 9.41 16.54
CA GLU A 100 -16.00 8.45 16.97
C GLU A 100 -14.69 8.55 16.17
N ILE A 101 -14.77 9.02 14.92
CA ILE A 101 -13.65 9.13 14.00
C ILE A 101 -13.77 10.41 13.16
N PRO A 102 -12.65 11.08 12.81
CA PRO A 102 -12.68 12.19 11.86
C PRO A 102 -13.36 11.81 10.54
N MET A 103 -14.35 12.60 10.13
CA MET A 103 -15.14 12.37 8.91
C MET A 103 -14.28 12.36 7.63
N GLU A 104 -13.16 13.07 7.65
CA GLU A 104 -12.18 13.10 6.56
C GLU A 104 -11.55 11.73 6.29
N ILE A 105 -11.33 10.94 7.34
CA ILE A 105 -10.83 9.57 7.20
C ILE A 105 -11.87 8.71 6.50
N LEU A 106 -13.14 8.77 6.95
CA LEU A 106 -14.24 8.00 6.36
C LEU A 106 -14.49 8.38 4.89
N SER A 107 -14.45 9.68 4.57
CA SER A 107 -14.66 10.17 3.21
C SER A 107 -13.58 9.66 2.25
N ASN A 108 -12.31 9.73 2.65
CA ASN A 108 -11.21 9.20 1.85
C ASN A 108 -11.23 7.67 1.76
N LEU A 109 -11.58 6.98 2.86
CA LEU A 109 -11.74 5.53 2.87
C LEU A 109 -12.81 5.10 1.86
N ASN A 110 -13.98 5.75 1.85
CA ASN A 110 -15.06 5.44 0.92
C ASN A 110 -14.62 5.63 -0.54
N ARG A 111 -14.02 6.78 -0.86
CA ARG A 111 -13.52 7.06 -2.22
C ARG A 111 -12.47 6.05 -2.69
N ASN A 112 -11.52 5.71 -1.82
CA ASN A 112 -10.46 4.75 -2.13
C ASN A 112 -11.03 3.35 -2.39
N LEU A 113 -11.97 2.91 -1.56
CA LEU A 113 -12.60 1.58 -1.68
C LEU A 113 -13.51 1.49 -2.89
N GLU A 114 -14.29 2.53 -3.18
CA GLU A 114 -15.15 2.57 -4.34
C GLU A 114 -14.34 2.53 -5.65
N SER A 115 -13.33 3.40 -5.77
CA SER A 115 -12.41 3.38 -6.93
C SER A 115 -11.77 2.00 -7.10
N SER A 116 -11.31 1.42 -5.99
CA SER A 116 -10.76 0.07 -6.01
C SER A 116 -11.80 -1.00 -6.34
N PHE A 117 -13.06 -0.85 -5.95
CA PHE A 117 -14.13 -1.78 -6.25
C PHE A 117 -14.45 -1.73 -7.75
N ASN A 118 -14.69 -0.54 -8.29
CA ASN A 118 -14.99 -0.31 -9.70
C ASN A 118 -13.87 -0.84 -10.62
N LYS A 119 -12.61 -0.64 -10.25
CA LYS A 119 -11.46 -1.19 -11.00
C LYS A 119 -11.44 -2.72 -11.03
N ASN A 120 -11.88 -3.38 -9.96
CA ASN A 120 -11.83 -4.84 -9.83
C ASN A 120 -13.15 -5.53 -10.17
N LYS A 121 -14.25 -4.77 -10.31
CA LYS A 121 -15.59 -5.22 -10.68
C LYS A 121 -15.60 -6.29 -11.78
N PRO A 122 -14.98 -6.09 -12.97
CA PRO A 122 -15.01 -7.11 -14.02
C PRO A 122 -14.37 -8.44 -13.61
N LYS A 123 -13.37 -8.41 -12.72
CA LYS A 123 -12.70 -9.63 -12.23
C LYS A 123 -13.52 -10.38 -11.18
N TYR A 124 -14.36 -9.67 -10.43
CA TYR A 124 -15.27 -10.29 -9.48
C TYR A 124 -16.34 -11.12 -10.22
N TRP A 125 -16.92 -10.58 -11.29
CA TRP A 125 -17.95 -11.26 -12.08
C TRP A 125 -17.44 -12.47 -12.84
N LYS A 126 -16.19 -12.43 -13.29
CA LYS A 126 -15.52 -13.59 -13.92
C LYS A 126 -15.05 -14.66 -12.93
N GLY A 127 -15.19 -14.42 -11.62
CA GLY A 127 -14.65 -15.32 -10.60
C GLY A 127 -13.12 -15.34 -10.47
N GLU A 128 -12.40 -14.48 -11.21
CA GLU A 128 -10.93 -14.38 -11.18
C GLU A 128 -10.41 -13.78 -9.86
N ARG A 129 -11.28 -13.15 -9.08
CA ARG A 129 -10.91 -12.49 -7.84
C ARG A 129 -12.03 -12.56 -6.81
N SER A 130 -11.68 -12.83 -5.57
CA SER A 130 -12.61 -12.71 -4.44
C SER A 130 -12.81 -11.25 -4.01
N LEU A 131 -14.00 -10.97 -3.48
CA LEU A 131 -14.32 -9.69 -2.85
C LEU A 131 -13.35 -9.39 -1.70
N LYS A 132 -12.98 -8.12 -1.53
CA LYS A 132 -12.04 -7.70 -0.49
C LYS A 132 -12.68 -7.82 0.90
N ASN A 133 -11.96 -8.46 1.82
CA ASN A 133 -12.29 -8.48 3.25
C ASN A 133 -11.10 -7.92 4.03
N PHE A 134 -11.33 -6.90 4.85
CA PHE A 134 -10.31 -6.20 5.60
C PHE A 134 -10.19 -6.74 7.02
N ARG A 135 -8.94 -6.91 7.44
CA ARG A 135 -8.57 -7.27 8.81
C ARG A 135 -8.37 -6.01 9.66
N ARG A 136 -8.23 -6.20 10.97
CA ARG A 136 -8.06 -5.13 11.96
C ARG A 136 -6.78 -4.30 11.74
N ASP A 137 -5.82 -4.78 10.94
CA ASP A 137 -4.56 -4.10 10.64
C ASP A 137 -4.62 -3.16 9.42
N ILE A 138 -5.82 -2.81 8.95
CA ILE A 138 -6.00 -1.84 7.86
C ILE A 138 -5.37 -0.50 8.23
N GLY A 139 -4.75 0.18 7.28
CA GLY A 139 -4.37 1.58 7.46
C GLY A 139 -5.59 2.48 7.35
N PHE A 140 -5.59 3.62 8.06
CA PHE A 140 -6.62 4.63 7.84
C PHE A 140 -6.09 5.76 6.96
N PRO A 141 -6.79 6.12 5.87
CA PRO A 141 -6.36 7.18 4.98
C PRO A 141 -6.67 8.56 5.55
N PHE A 142 -5.81 9.53 5.27
CA PHE A 142 -6.04 10.93 5.59
C PHE A 142 -5.51 11.83 4.46
N PRO A 143 -6.20 12.95 4.17
CA PRO A 143 -5.75 13.87 3.15
C PRO A 143 -4.64 14.77 3.70
N ALA A 144 -3.74 15.25 2.83
CA ALA A 144 -2.63 16.11 3.25
C ALA A 144 -3.09 17.40 3.98
N ARG A 145 -4.29 17.92 3.67
CA ARG A 145 -4.88 19.08 4.36
C ARG A 145 -5.12 18.90 5.87
N CYS A 146 -5.18 17.66 6.35
CA CYS A 146 -5.34 17.37 7.77
C CYS A 146 -4.02 17.45 8.53
N MET A 147 -2.88 17.52 7.82
CA MET A 147 -1.57 17.73 8.42
C MET A 147 -1.32 19.22 8.63
N TRP A 148 -0.94 19.58 9.84
CA TRP A 148 -0.64 20.95 10.26
C TRP A 148 0.79 21.08 10.75
N GLY A 149 1.42 22.21 10.45
CA GLY A 149 2.74 22.56 10.97
C GLY A 149 3.83 21.55 10.58
N PHE A 150 3.83 21.07 9.34
CA PHE A 150 4.86 20.16 8.84
C PHE A 150 6.19 20.90 8.71
N LYS A 151 7.12 20.62 9.63
CA LYS A 151 8.43 21.28 9.72
C LYS A 151 9.54 20.27 9.97
N HIS A 152 10.76 20.63 9.56
CA HIS A 152 11.97 19.92 9.95
C HIS A 152 12.50 20.49 11.27
N ASP A 153 12.83 19.61 12.21
CA ASP A 153 13.47 19.92 13.48
C ASP A 153 14.95 19.50 13.41
N PRO A 154 15.89 20.45 13.26
CA PRO A 154 17.32 20.15 13.12
C PRO A 154 17.93 19.47 14.34
N GLU A 155 17.48 19.81 15.55
CA GLU A 155 18.05 19.26 16.80
C GLU A 155 17.77 17.77 16.93
N ARG A 156 16.54 17.37 16.58
CA ARG A 156 16.09 15.98 16.66
C ARG A 156 16.33 15.20 15.36
N ASN A 157 16.79 15.88 14.31
CA ASN A 157 16.93 15.35 12.95
C ASN A 157 15.65 14.60 12.50
N ALA A 158 14.50 15.23 12.73
CA ALA A 158 13.18 14.64 12.55
C ALA A 158 12.20 15.63 11.93
N PHE A 159 11.18 15.11 11.25
CA PHE A 159 10.09 15.90 10.72
C PHE A 159 8.90 15.81 11.66
N CYS A 160 8.38 16.96 12.05
CA CYS A 160 7.31 17.10 13.03
C CYS A 160 6.07 17.65 12.34
N PHE A 161 4.89 17.11 12.67
CA PHE A 161 3.60 17.63 12.23
C PHE A 161 2.50 17.25 13.20
N ARG A 162 1.37 17.95 13.15
CA ARG A 162 0.16 17.61 13.89
C ARG A 162 -0.86 17.04 12.92
N LEU A 163 -1.48 15.93 13.27
CA LEU A 163 -2.56 15.30 12.50
C LEU A 163 -3.74 15.06 13.43
N PHE A 164 -4.91 15.63 13.09
CA PHE A 164 -6.10 15.59 13.95
C PHE A 164 -5.79 15.96 15.41
N GLN A 165 -5.05 17.06 15.59
CA GLN A 165 -4.56 17.59 16.87
C GLN A 165 -3.47 16.76 17.58
N ILE A 166 -3.18 15.54 17.13
CA ILE A 166 -2.13 14.68 17.69
C ILE A 166 -0.78 15.06 17.07
N PRO A 167 0.23 15.45 17.86
CA PRO A 167 1.57 15.72 17.35
C PRO A 167 2.35 14.42 17.07
N PHE A 168 3.04 14.38 15.94
CA PHE A 168 3.87 13.28 15.47
C PHE A 168 5.26 13.76 15.08
N CYS A 169 6.24 12.91 15.34
CA CYS A 169 7.62 13.02 14.88
C CYS A 169 7.99 11.80 14.05
N THR A 170 8.67 12.01 12.92
CA THR A 170 9.22 10.90 12.14
C THR A 170 10.41 10.28 12.84
N TYR A 171 10.51 8.95 12.77
CA TYR A 171 11.72 8.21 13.11
C TYR A 171 12.37 7.70 11.83
N LEU A 172 13.39 8.43 11.38
CA LEU A 172 14.23 8.09 10.25
C LEU A 172 15.49 7.47 10.87
N GLY A 173 15.71 6.17 10.64
CA GLY A 173 16.89 5.47 11.19
C GLY A 173 18.21 6.04 10.66
N ARG A 174 19.30 5.30 10.87
CA ARG A 174 20.63 5.67 10.36
C ARG A 174 20.75 5.62 8.83
N ASP A 175 19.76 5.06 8.15
CA ASP A 175 19.76 4.99 6.69
C ASP A 175 19.53 6.37 6.07
N PHE A 176 20.54 6.85 5.35
CA PHE A 176 20.50 8.04 4.47
C PHE A 176 19.71 7.77 3.17
N SER A 177 18.54 7.14 3.31
CA SER A 177 17.70 6.80 2.16
C SER A 177 16.97 8.03 1.63
N ASP A 178 16.69 8.04 0.32
CA ASP A 178 15.75 8.86 -0.48
C ASP A 178 14.53 9.45 0.28
N LYS A 179 14.09 8.79 1.37
CA LYS A 179 13.05 9.30 2.26
C LYS A 179 13.36 10.67 2.88
N ARG A 180 14.62 10.94 3.27
CA ARG A 180 14.99 12.23 3.87
C ARG A 180 14.86 13.35 2.85
N ASP A 181 15.45 13.16 1.68
CA ASP A 181 15.40 14.13 0.59
C ASP A 181 13.95 14.39 0.15
N LEU A 182 13.13 13.35 0.03
CA LEU A 182 11.70 13.50 -0.28
C LEU A 182 10.94 14.29 0.78
N LEU A 183 11.26 14.11 2.06
CA LEU A 183 10.63 14.88 3.14
C LEU A 183 11.08 16.34 3.15
N HIS A 184 12.37 16.61 2.94
CA HIS A 184 12.87 17.98 2.78
C HIS A 184 12.20 18.68 1.60
N ARG A 185 12.14 18.03 0.44
CA ARG A 185 11.46 18.54 -0.74
C ARG A 185 9.97 18.78 -0.51
N ALA A 186 9.32 17.94 0.31
CA ALA A 186 7.93 18.14 0.70
C ALA A 186 7.74 19.32 1.66
N VAL A 187 8.68 19.54 2.60
CA VAL A 187 8.68 20.73 3.48
C VAL A 187 8.89 22.01 2.68
N ASN A 188 9.80 21.99 1.70
CA ASN A 188 10.09 23.11 0.81
C ASN A 188 8.96 23.39 -0.22
N GLY A 189 7.94 22.52 -0.30
CA GLY A 189 6.84 22.66 -1.26
C GLY A 189 7.15 22.21 -2.70
N GLU A 190 8.32 21.64 -2.95
CA GLU A 190 8.71 21.14 -4.28
C GLU A 190 7.94 19.87 -4.69
N VAL A 191 7.57 19.04 -3.70
CA VAL A 191 6.88 17.77 -3.90
C VAL A 191 5.57 17.78 -3.12
N ARG A 192 4.46 17.50 -3.81
CA ARG A 192 3.13 17.50 -3.19
C ARG A 192 2.84 16.16 -2.51
N LEU A 193 2.32 16.23 -1.29
CA LEU A 193 1.73 15.08 -0.61
C LEU A 193 0.30 14.81 -1.09
N ARG A 194 0.02 13.55 -1.43
CA ARG A 194 -1.34 13.04 -1.70
C ARG A 194 -1.97 12.46 -0.45
N THR A 195 -3.21 12.00 -0.57
CA THR A 195 -3.88 11.18 0.44
C THR A 195 -2.96 10.04 0.86
N SER A 196 -2.54 10.10 2.11
CA SER A 196 -1.59 9.17 2.71
C SER A 196 -2.33 8.28 3.71
N GLU A 197 -1.67 7.23 4.21
CA GLU A 197 -2.30 6.31 5.18
C GLU A 197 -1.44 6.16 6.43
N ILE A 198 -2.08 6.02 7.59
CA ILE A 198 -1.39 5.58 8.82
C ILE A 198 -1.77 4.12 9.06
N LYS A 199 -0.76 3.27 9.20
CA LYS A 199 -0.91 1.86 9.57
C LYS A 199 -0.26 1.60 10.92
N LEU A 200 -1.05 1.10 11.86
CA LEU A 200 -0.58 0.61 13.16
C LEU A 200 -0.25 -0.88 13.03
N THR A 201 0.90 -1.31 13.54
CA THR A 201 1.31 -2.72 13.49
C THR A 201 2.00 -3.12 14.78
N ASN A 202 1.30 -3.94 15.58
CA ASN A 202 1.68 -4.52 16.88
C ASN A 202 2.04 -3.50 17.97
N THR A 203 2.95 -2.57 17.69
CA THR A 203 3.40 -1.47 18.56
C THR A 203 3.91 -0.25 17.80
N LYS A 204 4.15 -0.38 16.49
CA LYS A 204 4.75 0.69 15.68
C LYS A 204 3.69 1.38 14.83
N ILE A 205 3.86 2.70 14.70
CA ILE A 205 3.05 3.55 13.83
C ILE A 205 3.84 3.77 12.55
N PHE A 206 3.25 3.42 11.42
CA PHE A 206 3.84 3.65 10.10
C PHE A 206 2.98 4.62 9.31
N TRP A 207 3.60 5.67 8.82
CA TRP A 207 3.05 6.54 7.79
C TRP A 207 3.44 6.00 6.42
N LEU A 208 2.43 5.69 5.61
CA LEU A 208 2.54 5.41 4.19
C LEU A 208 2.33 6.74 3.46
N ALA A 209 3.41 7.52 3.37
CA ALA A 209 3.42 8.82 2.73
C ALA A 209 3.39 8.64 1.21
N VAL A 210 2.43 9.30 0.54
CA VAL A 210 2.30 9.27 -0.93
C VAL A 210 2.74 10.61 -1.48
N PHE A 211 3.81 10.62 -2.27
CA PHE A 211 4.41 11.80 -2.88
C PHE A 211 4.10 11.85 -4.39
N ASP A 212 3.82 13.04 -4.91
CA ASP A 212 3.71 13.30 -6.34
C ASP A 212 5.05 13.74 -6.90
N ILE A 213 5.69 12.83 -7.63
CA ILE A 213 6.99 13.07 -8.25
C ILE A 213 6.77 13.28 -9.75
N LYS A 214 7.46 14.27 -10.31
CA LYS A 214 7.47 14.49 -11.75
C LYS A 214 8.20 13.30 -12.40
N GLN A 215 7.57 12.68 -13.39
CA GLN A 215 8.23 11.63 -14.15
C GLN A 215 9.41 12.23 -14.92
N GLU A 216 10.59 11.65 -14.76
CA GLU A 216 11.75 11.96 -15.59
C GLU A 216 11.41 11.62 -17.04
N GLN A 217 11.52 12.61 -17.93
CA GLN A 217 11.33 12.41 -19.35
C GLN A 217 12.69 12.19 -19.99
N HIS A 218 12.92 10.98 -20.49
CA HIS A 218 14.10 10.65 -21.28
C HIS A 218 13.71 10.71 -22.76
N VAL A 219 14.51 11.42 -23.55
CA VAL A 219 14.36 11.43 -25.02
C VAL A 219 14.98 10.12 -25.53
N LEU A 220 14.12 9.15 -25.86
CA LEU A 220 14.54 7.86 -26.39
C LEU A 220 14.47 7.85 -27.92
N LYS A 221 15.38 7.13 -28.56
CA LYS A 221 15.39 6.92 -30.02
C LYS A 221 14.51 5.71 -30.37
N PRO A 222 13.35 5.87 -31.04
CA PRO A 222 12.45 4.75 -31.33
C PRO A 222 13.04 3.68 -32.23
N GLU A 223 14.03 4.04 -33.04
CA GLU A 223 14.72 3.15 -33.99
C GLU A 223 15.67 2.16 -33.29
N VAL A 224 16.11 2.49 -32.07
CA VAL A 224 17.07 1.66 -31.33
C VAL A 224 16.30 0.69 -30.44
N VAL A 225 16.30 -0.59 -30.81
CA VAL A 225 15.64 -1.66 -30.06
C VAL A 225 16.65 -2.40 -29.19
N ALA A 226 16.34 -2.52 -27.89
CA ALA A 226 17.08 -3.35 -26.95
C ALA A 226 16.41 -4.73 -26.82
N GLU A 227 17.08 -5.76 -27.32
CA GLU A 227 16.64 -7.15 -27.19
C GLU A 227 17.12 -7.71 -25.85
N ALA A 228 16.21 -7.98 -24.93
CA ALA A 228 16.51 -8.62 -23.66
C ALA A 228 16.11 -10.10 -23.69
N SER A 229 17.08 -10.99 -23.51
CA SER A 229 16.89 -12.43 -23.39
C SER A 229 17.20 -12.92 -21.98
N LEU A 230 16.54 -14.01 -21.57
CA LEU A 230 16.76 -14.65 -20.29
C LEU A 230 17.68 -15.86 -20.48
N SER A 231 18.75 -15.95 -19.71
CA SER A 231 19.68 -17.08 -19.76
C SER A 231 19.95 -17.66 -18.37
N LEU A 232 20.42 -18.92 -18.32
CA LEU A 232 20.70 -19.60 -17.06
C LEU A 232 21.97 -19.06 -16.38
N GLU A 233 22.98 -18.73 -17.18
CA GLU A 233 24.28 -18.26 -16.68
C GLU A 233 24.22 -16.79 -16.28
N HIS A 234 23.50 -15.98 -17.06
CA HIS A 234 23.29 -14.56 -16.84
C HIS A 234 21.78 -14.28 -16.87
N PRO A 235 21.14 -13.94 -15.73
CA PRO A 235 19.69 -13.83 -15.64
C PRO A 235 19.04 -12.99 -16.74
N ILE A 236 19.68 -11.90 -17.15
CA ILE A 236 19.27 -11.07 -18.27
C ILE A 236 20.49 -10.76 -19.13
N SER A 237 20.41 -11.05 -20.43
CA SER A 237 21.37 -10.60 -21.45
C SER A 237 20.68 -9.63 -22.38
N VAL A 238 21.30 -8.49 -22.62
CA VAL A 238 20.74 -7.39 -23.41
C VAL A 238 21.63 -7.13 -24.60
N LYS A 239 21.04 -7.02 -25.79
CA LYS A 239 21.72 -6.67 -27.02
C LYS A 239 21.08 -5.44 -27.65
N VAL A 240 21.90 -4.45 -27.98
CA VAL A 240 21.51 -3.22 -28.69
C VAL A 240 22.49 -3.05 -29.84
N GLY A 241 22.08 -3.41 -31.06
CA GLY A 241 22.98 -3.44 -32.22
C GLY A 241 24.20 -4.34 -31.97
N SER A 242 25.40 -3.74 -31.96
CA SER A 242 26.68 -4.40 -31.66
C SER A 242 26.96 -4.52 -30.15
N ASN A 243 26.32 -3.71 -29.31
CA ASN A 243 26.61 -3.67 -27.88
C ASN A 243 25.86 -4.78 -27.14
N ARG A 244 26.56 -5.44 -26.21
CA ARG A 244 26.00 -6.49 -25.37
C ARG A 244 26.28 -6.19 -23.90
N LEU A 245 25.27 -6.38 -23.06
CA LEU A 245 25.39 -6.28 -21.61
C LEU A 245 24.78 -7.52 -20.96
N ASN A 246 25.53 -8.16 -20.08
CA ASN A 246 25.01 -9.23 -19.24
C ASN A 246 24.75 -8.70 -17.83
N ILE A 247 23.56 -8.97 -17.29
CA ILE A 247 23.10 -8.49 -16.00
C ILE A 247 22.94 -9.66 -15.03
N GLY A 248 23.80 -9.67 -14.01
CA GLY A 248 23.83 -10.70 -12.97
C GLY A 248 24.63 -11.93 -13.39
N THR A 249 24.83 -12.84 -12.43
CA THR A 249 25.56 -14.09 -12.65
C THR A 249 24.81 -15.29 -12.06
N LYS A 250 25.17 -16.49 -12.51
CA LYS A 250 24.66 -17.77 -12.01
C LYS A 250 24.86 -17.90 -10.50
N GLU A 251 25.99 -17.43 -9.98
CA GLU A 251 26.30 -17.49 -8.56
C GLU A 251 25.35 -16.61 -7.74
N GLU A 252 25.15 -15.37 -8.19
CA GLU A 252 24.25 -14.44 -7.51
C GLU A 252 22.81 -14.93 -7.53
N PHE A 253 22.30 -15.36 -8.69
CA PHE A 253 20.88 -15.67 -8.80
C PHE A 253 20.55 -17.12 -8.43
N LEU A 254 21.12 -18.07 -9.16
CA LEU A 254 20.75 -19.49 -9.06
C LEU A 254 21.35 -20.15 -7.82
N TYR A 255 22.67 -20.06 -7.61
CA TYR A 255 23.31 -20.75 -6.49
C TYR A 255 22.87 -20.19 -5.14
N ARG A 256 22.70 -18.87 -5.02
CA ARG A 256 22.18 -18.29 -3.79
C ARG A 256 20.74 -18.73 -3.50
N ARG A 257 19.89 -18.83 -4.52
CA ARG A 257 18.52 -19.36 -4.39
C ARG A 257 18.53 -20.82 -3.96
N LEU A 258 19.32 -21.67 -4.60
CA LEU A 258 19.47 -23.09 -4.24
C LEU A 258 20.00 -23.26 -2.81
N ALA A 259 20.97 -22.44 -2.39
CA ALA A 259 21.48 -22.45 -1.02
C ALA A 259 20.40 -22.12 0.01
N ILE A 260 19.52 -21.15 -0.28
CA ILE A 260 18.37 -20.81 0.59
C ILE A 260 17.40 -22.00 0.69
N GLN A 261 17.08 -22.63 -0.44
CA GLN A 261 16.21 -23.81 -0.47
C GLN A 261 16.81 -25.00 0.30
N ALA A 262 18.10 -25.29 0.08
CA ALA A 262 18.83 -26.34 0.79
C ALA A 262 18.88 -26.06 2.30
N ALA A 263 19.13 -24.80 2.71
CA ALA A 263 19.11 -24.42 4.11
C ALA A 263 17.73 -24.61 4.75
N ARG A 264 16.64 -24.30 4.02
CA ARG A 264 15.27 -24.56 4.47
C ARG A 264 15.01 -26.06 4.64
N LYS A 265 15.42 -26.90 3.67
CA LYS A 265 15.29 -28.36 3.74
C LYS A 265 16.06 -28.94 4.94
N ARG A 266 17.30 -28.52 5.14
CA ARG A 266 18.11 -28.90 6.31
C ARG A 266 17.45 -28.48 7.64
N ALA A 267 16.94 -27.26 7.71
CA ALA A 267 16.22 -26.79 8.88
C ALA A 267 14.96 -27.62 9.16
N LEU A 268 14.25 -28.06 8.12
CA LEU A 268 13.07 -28.91 8.24
C LEU A 268 13.43 -30.32 8.75
N ALA A 269 14.45 -30.95 8.18
CA ALA A 269 14.94 -32.25 8.63
C ALA A 269 15.37 -32.21 10.11
N GLY A 270 16.07 -31.15 10.52
CA GLY A 270 16.48 -30.94 11.91
C GLY A 270 15.32 -30.73 12.91
N THR A 271 14.10 -30.48 12.44
CA THR A 271 12.94 -30.36 13.35
C THR A 271 12.56 -31.68 13.99
N VAL A 272 12.86 -32.83 13.37
CA VAL A 272 12.58 -34.16 13.93
C VAL A 272 13.31 -34.33 15.27
N ASN A 273 14.57 -33.89 15.33
CA ASN A 273 15.45 -34.03 16.51
C ASN A 273 15.33 -32.88 17.51
N SER A 274 14.40 -31.94 17.30
CA SER A 274 14.19 -30.80 18.19
C SER A 274 13.33 -31.19 19.40
N ARG A 275 13.69 -30.69 20.60
CA ARG A 275 12.92 -30.92 21.85
C ARG A 275 11.43 -30.64 21.65
N GLY A 276 10.59 -31.62 22.02
CA GLY A 276 9.14 -31.54 21.96
C GLY A 276 8.52 -30.71 23.10
N GLY A 277 7.19 -30.73 23.21
CA GLY A 277 6.46 -30.18 24.37
C GLY A 277 6.02 -28.72 24.30
N HIS A 278 6.57 -27.92 23.37
CA HIS A 278 6.22 -26.48 23.24
C HIS A 278 5.47 -26.12 21.94
N GLY A 279 4.81 -27.12 21.33
CA GLY A 279 3.95 -26.95 20.17
C GLY A 279 4.67 -26.76 18.82
N ARG A 280 3.88 -26.78 17.75
CA ARG A 280 4.34 -26.74 16.35
C ARG A 280 5.11 -25.45 16.02
N THR A 281 4.64 -24.30 16.51
CA THR A 281 5.26 -23.00 16.23
C THR A 281 6.69 -22.92 16.77
N ARG A 282 6.93 -23.44 17.98
CA ARG A 282 8.28 -23.50 18.55
C ARG A 282 9.17 -24.46 17.76
N LYS A 283 8.66 -25.64 17.40
CA LYS A 283 9.37 -26.67 16.63
C LYS A 283 9.77 -26.17 15.23
N LEU A 284 8.89 -25.44 14.54
CA LEU A 284 9.11 -24.93 13.18
C LEU A 284 9.80 -23.55 13.14
N LYS A 285 10.13 -22.93 14.28
CA LYS A 285 10.71 -21.57 14.34
C LYS A 285 11.94 -21.40 13.45
N ALA A 286 12.80 -22.42 13.35
CA ALA A 286 13.98 -22.37 12.48
C ALA A 286 13.63 -22.41 10.99
N VAL A 287 12.62 -23.20 10.61
CA VAL A 287 12.12 -23.32 9.24
C VAL A 287 11.42 -22.03 8.80
N GLU A 288 10.63 -21.42 9.69
CA GLU A 288 9.91 -20.19 9.40
C GLU A 288 10.82 -19.02 9.03
N LYS A 289 12.05 -18.97 9.58
CA LYS A 289 13.06 -17.96 9.18
C LYS A 289 13.38 -17.98 7.68
N TYR A 290 13.20 -19.13 7.02
CA TYR A 290 13.47 -19.29 5.59
C TYR A 290 12.21 -19.13 4.72
N LYS A 291 11.00 -19.09 5.29
CA LYS A 291 9.72 -19.12 4.56
C LYS A 291 9.64 -18.04 3.47
N ASP A 292 9.97 -16.80 3.83
CA ASP A 292 9.92 -15.67 2.89
C ASP A 292 11.31 -15.28 2.34
N LYS A 293 12.37 -15.98 2.76
CA LYS A 293 13.75 -15.56 2.48
C LYS A 293 14.07 -15.68 1.00
N GLU A 294 13.60 -16.75 0.36
CA GLU A 294 13.78 -16.96 -1.08
C GLU A 294 13.04 -15.88 -1.88
N THR A 295 11.74 -15.70 -1.63
CA THR A 295 10.92 -14.71 -2.32
C THR A 295 11.46 -13.29 -2.17
N LYS A 296 11.87 -12.91 -0.95
CA LYS A 296 12.49 -11.60 -0.69
C LYS A 296 13.80 -11.42 -1.46
N TYR A 297 14.63 -12.46 -1.51
CA TYR A 297 15.90 -12.44 -2.23
C TYR A 297 15.68 -12.28 -3.75
N VAL A 298 14.78 -13.08 -4.33
CA VAL A 298 14.45 -13.00 -5.76
C VAL A 298 13.87 -11.63 -6.12
N ASN A 299 12.91 -11.13 -5.34
CA ASN A 299 12.31 -9.81 -5.58
C ASN A 299 13.37 -8.70 -5.51
N GLN A 300 14.28 -8.75 -4.54
CA GLN A 300 15.38 -7.78 -4.44
C GLN A 300 16.26 -7.83 -5.70
N ARG A 301 16.65 -9.01 -6.16
CA ARG A 301 17.51 -9.17 -7.36
C ARG A 301 16.80 -8.70 -8.62
N LEU A 302 15.53 -9.05 -8.81
CA LEU A 302 14.72 -8.56 -9.93
C LEU A 302 14.64 -7.03 -9.95
N HIS A 303 14.45 -6.39 -8.80
CA HIS A 303 14.45 -4.92 -8.71
C HIS A 303 15.80 -4.32 -9.14
N VAL A 304 16.93 -4.89 -8.69
CA VAL A 304 18.27 -4.42 -9.06
C VAL A 304 18.54 -4.64 -10.54
N TYR A 305 18.22 -5.81 -11.08
CA TYR A 305 18.46 -6.16 -12.47
C TYR A 305 17.59 -5.32 -13.42
N SER A 306 16.33 -5.09 -13.06
CA SER A 306 15.44 -4.21 -13.83
C SER A 306 15.97 -2.77 -13.87
N ARG A 307 16.49 -2.26 -12.74
CA ARG A 307 17.11 -0.92 -12.70
C ARG A 307 18.34 -0.85 -13.61
N ARG A 308 19.24 -1.83 -13.54
CA ARG A 308 20.43 -1.89 -14.41
C ARG A 308 20.06 -1.94 -15.90
N LEU A 309 19.01 -2.66 -16.25
CA LEU A 309 18.49 -2.72 -17.61
C LEU A 309 17.99 -1.34 -18.07
N ILE A 310 17.19 -0.66 -17.25
CA ILE A 310 16.70 0.69 -17.55
C ILE A 310 17.87 1.66 -17.69
N ASP A 311 18.82 1.65 -16.74
CA ASP A 311 19.99 2.52 -16.76
C ASP A 311 20.86 2.28 -18.01
N PHE A 312 20.90 1.05 -18.54
CA PHE A 312 21.59 0.74 -19.79
C PHE A 312 20.84 1.25 -21.02
N CYS A 313 19.50 1.16 -21.05
CA CYS A 313 18.70 1.62 -22.18
C CYS A 313 18.51 3.15 -22.23
N VAL A 314 18.65 3.84 -21.09
CA VAL A 314 18.52 5.30 -21.00
C VAL A 314 19.82 6.01 -21.36
N LYS A 315 20.97 5.33 -21.23
CA LYS A 315 22.28 5.82 -21.67
C LYS A 315 22.44 5.71 -23.17
#